data_AF-A0A0C2JZW7-F1
#
_entry.id   AF-A0A0C2JZW7-F1
#
_cell.length_a   1.000
_cell.length_b   1.000
_cell.length_c   1.000
_cell.angle_alpha   90.00
_cell.angle_beta   90.00
_cell.angle_gamma   90.00
#
_symmetry.space_group_name_H-M   'P 1'
#
loop_
_entity.id
_entity.type
_entity.pdbx_description
1 polymer ?
#
loop_
_entity_poly.entity_id
_entity_poly.type
_entity_poly.pdbx_seq_one_letter_code
_entity_poly.pdbx_strand_id
1 'polypeptide(L)'
;MIPKSNRSVLCRHHMFYFSFENSICEDYITEKYCVPVNCGAIPIIMRHPSNLGGYIPGSYINVFDFKSPKHLADHLRNVSQNLTMYLEYFRWRKKYQMEECKISTNICEKGVISLLKQRSNQRIIGVHEVLSNEKCQPIKEQIQNLYRDER
;
A
#
# COMPACT_ATOMS: atom_id res chain seq x y z
N MET A 1 -12.22 13.43 -9.74
CA MET A 1 -12.01 12.01 -9.39
C MET A 1 -11.81 11.22 -10.67
N ILE A 2 -10.76 10.41 -10.80
CA ILE A 2 -10.49 9.62 -12.01
C ILE A 2 -11.46 8.42 -12.07
N PRO A 3 -12.19 8.20 -13.19
CA PRO A 3 -13.07 7.06 -13.34
C PRO A 3 -12.35 5.73 -13.11
N LYS A 4 -13.01 4.75 -12.45
CA LYS A 4 -12.39 3.46 -12.13
C LYS A 4 -11.85 2.74 -13.37
N SER A 5 -12.53 2.86 -14.51
CA SER A 5 -12.13 2.29 -15.81
C SER A 5 -10.80 2.84 -16.34
N ASN A 6 -10.40 4.05 -15.94
CA ASN A 6 -9.22 4.72 -16.48
C ASN A 6 -8.00 4.66 -15.55
N ARG A 7 -8.13 4.09 -14.34
CA ARG A 7 -7.05 4.05 -13.34
C ARG A 7 -5.79 3.33 -13.84
N SER A 8 -5.95 2.14 -14.45
CA SER A 8 -4.82 1.36 -14.97
C SER A 8 -4.16 2.02 -16.18
N VAL A 9 -4.94 2.74 -17.01
CA VAL A 9 -4.42 3.48 -18.18
C VAL A 9 -3.58 4.67 -17.73
N LEU A 10 -4.09 5.45 -16.77
CA LEU A 10 -3.38 6.62 -16.27
C LEU A 10 -2.11 6.24 -15.50
N CYS A 11 -2.20 5.19 -14.68
CA CYS A 11 -1.08 4.70 -13.88
C CYS A 11 0.16 4.37 -14.72
N ARG A 12 -0.01 3.78 -15.92
CA ARG A 12 1.11 3.45 -16.82
C ARG A 12 1.93 4.67 -17.28
N HIS A 13 1.38 5.87 -17.13
CA HIS A 13 2.02 7.13 -17.54
C HIS A 13 2.63 7.91 -16.36
N HIS A 14 2.64 7.33 -15.16
CA HIS A 14 3.13 7.98 -13.95
C HIS A 14 4.15 7.10 -13.23
N MET A 15 5.26 7.70 -12.77
CA MET A 15 6.27 6.98 -11.98
C MET A 15 5.78 6.63 -10.58
N PHE A 16 4.87 7.43 -10.03
CA PHE A 16 4.36 7.29 -8.67
C PHE A 16 2.83 7.27 -8.64
N TYR A 17 2.28 6.57 -7.66
CA TYR A 17 0.84 6.51 -7.43
C TYR A 17 0.55 6.60 -5.94
N PHE A 18 -0.25 7.59 -5.50
CA PHE A 18 -0.65 7.69 -4.10
C PHE A 18 -1.67 6.59 -3.75
N SER A 19 -1.26 5.69 -2.87
CA SER A 19 -1.95 4.45 -2.51
C SER A 19 -2.46 4.49 -1.07
N PHE A 20 -2.92 5.65 -0.60
CA PHE A 20 -3.39 5.83 0.78
C PHE A 20 -4.71 5.12 1.00
N GLU A 21 -4.77 4.30 2.04
CA GLU A 21 -6.02 3.68 2.44
C GLU A 21 -6.92 4.66 3.18
N ASN A 22 -8.23 4.46 3.08
CA ASN A 22 -9.22 5.30 3.76
C ASN A 22 -9.13 5.18 5.29
N SER A 23 -8.58 4.05 5.76
CA SER A 23 -8.32 3.73 7.16
C SER A 23 -7.01 2.96 7.24
N ILE A 24 -6.27 3.11 8.33
CA ILE A 24 -5.02 2.38 8.53
C ILE A 24 -5.31 1.18 9.46
N CYS A 25 -5.55 0.02 8.84
CA CYS A 25 -5.82 -1.23 9.55
C CYS A 25 -4.82 -2.35 9.21
N GLU A 26 -4.56 -3.23 10.17
CA GLU A 26 -3.85 -4.48 9.89
C GLU A 26 -4.58 -5.29 8.80
N ASP A 27 -3.79 -5.88 7.90
CA ASP A 27 -4.26 -6.64 6.73
C ASP A 27 -5.19 -5.91 5.74
N TYR A 28 -5.39 -4.59 5.90
CA TYR A 28 -6.23 -3.80 5.00
C TYR A 28 -5.41 -3.18 3.86
N ILE A 29 -5.26 -3.95 2.78
CA ILE A 29 -4.63 -3.52 1.52
C ILE A 29 -5.61 -3.74 0.38
N THR A 30 -5.90 -2.67 -0.35
CA THR A 30 -6.92 -2.66 -1.40
C THR A 30 -6.32 -2.50 -2.79
N GLU A 31 -7.17 -2.21 -3.79
CA GLU A 31 -6.74 -1.92 -5.15
C GLU A 31 -5.79 -0.73 -5.23
N LYS A 32 -5.77 0.14 -4.22
CA LYS A 32 -4.93 1.34 -4.20
C LYS A 32 -3.43 1.01 -4.26
N TYR A 33 -2.98 -0.05 -3.60
CA TYR A 33 -1.62 -0.56 -3.71
C TYR A 33 -1.47 -1.48 -4.93
N CYS A 34 -2.47 -2.32 -5.14
CA CYS A 34 -2.43 -3.37 -6.14
C CYS A 34 -2.37 -2.86 -7.60
N VAL A 35 -3.13 -1.82 -7.92
CA VAL A 35 -3.13 -1.18 -9.24
C VAL A 35 -1.72 -0.74 -9.64
N PRO A 36 -1.04 0.18 -8.91
CA PRO A 36 0.28 0.66 -9.32
C PRO A 36 1.35 -0.41 -9.43
N VAL A 37 1.36 -1.39 -8.53
CA VAL A 37 2.29 -2.53 -8.63
C VAL A 37 2.08 -3.30 -9.95
N ASN A 38 0.85 -3.42 -10.44
CA ASN A 38 0.55 -4.09 -11.70
C ASN A 38 0.87 -3.24 -12.94
N CYS A 39 0.55 -1.94 -12.93
CA CYS A 39 0.78 -1.04 -14.08
C CYS A 39 2.19 -0.41 -14.13
N GLY A 40 3.07 -0.75 -13.20
CA GLY A 40 4.48 -0.35 -13.24
C GLY A 40 4.78 1.02 -12.64
N ALA A 41 3.87 1.56 -11.82
CA ALA A 41 4.13 2.74 -11.01
C ALA A 41 4.58 2.33 -9.59
N ILE A 42 5.34 3.18 -8.92
CA ILE A 42 5.75 2.99 -7.53
C ILE A 42 4.61 3.46 -6.60
N PRO A 43 4.01 2.58 -5.79
CA PRO A 43 3.00 2.96 -4.80
C PRO A 43 3.63 3.81 -3.70
N ILE A 44 3.02 4.95 -3.40
CA ILE A 44 3.30 5.75 -2.19
C ILE A 44 2.24 5.38 -1.15
N ILE A 45 2.64 4.67 -0.12
CA ILE A 45 1.74 4.15 0.92
C ILE A 45 1.83 4.99 2.18
N MET A 46 0.81 4.90 3.02
CA MET A 46 0.80 5.50 4.35
C MET A 46 0.47 4.42 5.36
N ARG A 47 1.52 3.81 5.93
CA ARG A 47 1.39 2.63 6.80
C ARG A 47 2.43 2.64 7.91
N HIS A 48 1.99 2.41 9.15
CA HIS A 48 2.92 2.33 10.28
C HIS A 48 4.00 1.25 10.04
N PRO A 49 5.30 1.53 10.30
CA PRO A 49 6.39 0.59 10.02
C PRO A 49 6.26 -0.79 10.68
N SER A 50 5.57 -0.88 11.82
CA SER A 50 5.31 -2.16 12.49
C SER A 50 4.26 -3.05 11.80
N ASN A 51 3.58 -2.55 10.76
CA ASN A 51 2.44 -3.22 10.13
C ASN A 51 2.54 -3.19 8.60
N LEU A 52 3.56 -3.86 8.05
CA LEU A 52 3.84 -3.91 6.62
C LEU A 52 3.61 -5.30 5.99
N GLY A 53 3.01 -6.24 6.73
CA GLY A 53 2.95 -7.66 6.37
C GLY A 53 2.28 -8.00 5.03
N GLY A 54 1.35 -7.17 4.56
CA GLY A 54 0.71 -7.37 3.26
C GLY A 54 1.37 -6.66 2.07
N TYR A 55 2.44 -5.88 2.29
CA TYR A 55 3.16 -5.19 1.22
C TYR A 55 4.38 -5.98 0.78
N ILE A 56 4.72 -5.92 -0.51
CA ILE A 56 5.92 -6.60 -1.03
C ILE A 56 7.15 -5.78 -0.64
N PRO A 57 8.15 -6.35 0.05
CA PRO A 57 9.33 -5.60 0.46
C PRO A 57 10.05 -4.94 -0.73
N GLY A 58 10.32 -3.64 -0.60
CA GLY A 58 11.02 -2.85 -1.62
C GLY A 58 10.19 -2.47 -2.84
N SER A 59 8.88 -2.72 -2.87
CA SER A 59 8.02 -2.35 -4.00
C SER A 59 7.39 -0.96 -3.88
N TYR A 60 7.50 -0.31 -2.71
CA TYR A 60 6.76 0.91 -2.35
C TYR A 60 7.65 1.94 -1.66
N ILE A 61 7.12 3.17 -1.56
CA ILE A 61 7.66 4.25 -0.73
C ILE A 61 6.65 4.50 0.39
N ASN A 62 7.06 4.41 1.65
CA ASN A 62 6.17 4.67 2.79
C ASN A 62 6.41 6.09 3.31
N VAL A 63 5.34 6.89 3.44
CA VAL A 63 5.48 8.29 3.87
C VAL A 63 6.02 8.44 5.29
N PHE A 64 5.81 7.44 6.16
CA PHE A 64 6.31 7.45 7.54
C PHE A 64 7.81 7.14 7.66
N ASP A 65 8.49 6.81 6.55
CA ASP A 65 9.95 6.68 6.54
C ASP A 65 10.64 8.05 6.44
N PHE A 66 9.87 9.14 6.30
CA PHE A 66 10.37 10.51 6.12
C PHE A 66 9.93 11.43 7.25
N LYS A 67 10.86 12.26 7.73
CA LYS A 67 10.63 13.25 8.79
C LYS A 67 9.58 14.31 8.47
N SER A 68 9.25 14.51 7.19
CA SER A 68 8.28 15.52 6.76
C SER A 68 7.85 15.30 5.30
N PRO A 69 6.73 15.90 4.85
CA PRO A 69 6.36 15.92 3.44
C PRO A 69 7.43 16.50 2.51
N LYS A 70 8.25 17.46 2.99
CA LYS A 70 9.36 18.01 2.20
C LYS A 70 10.42 16.96 1.90
N HIS A 71 10.84 16.20 2.91
CA HIS A 71 11.80 15.12 2.76
C HIS A 71 11.28 14.01 1.82
N LEU A 72 9.98 13.69 1.89
CA LEU A 72 9.34 12.80 0.93
C LEU A 72 9.43 13.38 -0.49
N ALA A 73 9.10 14.66 -0.69
CA ALA A 73 9.15 15.30 -2.00
C ALA A 73 10.57 15.34 -2.60
N ASP A 74 11.59 15.57 -1.75
CA ASP A 74 12.99 15.54 -2.17
C ASP A 74 13.41 14.13 -2.58
N HIS A 75 12.98 13.10 -1.85
CA HIS A 75 13.22 11.70 -2.23
C HIS A 75 12.54 11.32 -3.56
N LEU A 76 11.27 11.67 -3.73
CA LEU A 76 10.54 11.41 -4.98
C LEU A 76 11.21 12.07 -6.19
N ARG A 77 11.78 13.27 -6.01
CA ARG A 77 12.56 13.97 -7.04
C ARG A 77 13.85 13.23 -7.38
N ASN A 78 14.58 12.75 -6.38
CA ASN A 78 15.80 11.97 -6.62
C ASN A 78 15.49 10.68 -7.37
N VAL A 79 14.43 9.97 -6.97
CA VAL A 79 13.97 8.74 -7.66
C VAL A 79 13.52 9.05 -9.10
N SER A 80 12.85 10.18 -9.35
CA SER A 80 12.39 10.51 -10.71
C SER A 80 13.53 10.91 -11.66
N GLN A 81 14.64 11.40 -11.12
CA GLN A 81 15.81 11.82 -11.89
C GLN A 81 16.87 10.72 -12.04
N ASN A 82 16.77 9.63 -11.26
CA ASN A 82 17.74 8.54 -11.26
C ASN A 82 17.08 7.21 -11.65
N LEU A 83 17.30 6.78 -12.90
CA LEU A 83 16.75 5.55 -13.44
C LEU A 83 17.15 4.31 -12.61
N THR A 84 18.38 4.27 -12.08
CA THR A 84 18.84 3.16 -11.25
C THR A 84 18.01 3.07 -9.98
N MET A 85 17.83 4.19 -9.26
CA MET A 85 16.98 4.23 -8.06
C MET A 85 15.53 3.84 -8.37
N TYR A 86 14.99 4.32 -9.49
CA TYR A 86 13.65 3.94 -9.94
C TYR A 86 13.53 2.43 -10.16
N LEU A 87 14.49 1.81 -10.87
CA LEU A 87 14.48 0.39 -11.18
C LEU A 87 14.68 -0.52 -9.97
N GLU A 88 15.33 -0.04 -8.90
CA GLU A 88 15.45 -0.78 -7.64
C GLU A 88 14.07 -1.14 -7.06
N TYR A 89 13.07 -0.26 -7.18
CA TYR A 89 11.69 -0.50 -6.73
C TYR A 89 10.94 -1.59 -7.50
N PHE A 90 11.55 -2.19 -8.54
CA PHE A 90 10.97 -3.29 -9.31
C PHE A 90 11.75 -4.60 -9.18
N ARG A 91 12.83 -4.63 -8.39
CA ARG A 91 13.65 -5.85 -8.20
C ARG A 91 12.90 -6.99 -7.53
N TRP A 92 11.89 -6.67 -6.74
CA TRP A 92 10.99 -7.65 -6.12
C TRP A 92 10.35 -8.58 -7.16
N ARG A 93 10.14 -8.14 -8.41
CA ARG A 93 9.58 -8.99 -9.48
C ARG A 93 10.41 -10.24 -9.79
N LYS A 94 11.69 -10.27 -9.41
CA LYS A 94 12.55 -11.46 -9.53
C LYS A 94 12.25 -12.52 -8.47
N LYS A 95 11.62 -12.14 -7.35
CA LYS A 95 11.41 -12.98 -6.16
C LYS A 95 9.93 -13.28 -5.88
N TYR A 96 9.04 -12.36 -6.26
CA TYR A 96 7.61 -12.46 -5.96
C TYR A 96 6.80 -12.49 -7.27
N GLN A 97 5.83 -13.39 -7.33
CA GLN A 97 4.80 -13.41 -8.36
C GLN A 97 3.53 -12.78 -7.78
N MET A 98 2.98 -11.78 -8.48
CA MET A 98 1.69 -11.20 -8.12
C MET A 98 0.59 -12.08 -8.71
N GLU A 99 -0.30 -12.59 -7.87
CA GLU A 99 -1.61 -13.04 -8.36
C GLU A 99 -2.42 -11.80 -8.78
N GLU A 100 -3.33 -11.97 -9.75
CA GLU A 100 -4.15 -10.85 -10.22
C GLU A 100 -4.83 -10.16 -9.04
N CYS A 101 -4.63 -8.85 -8.94
CA CYS A 101 -5.35 -8.00 -8.01
C CYS A 101 -6.83 -7.94 -8.41
N LYS A 102 -7.60 -8.96 -8.02
CA LYS A 102 -9.04 -9.02 -8.25
C LYS A 102 -9.68 -7.92 -7.43
N ILE A 103 -10.10 -6.87 -8.10
CA ILE A 103 -10.97 -5.84 -7.52
C ILE A 103 -12.32 -6.51 -7.33
N SER A 104 -12.55 -7.17 -6.18
CA SER A 104 -13.88 -7.70 -5.91
C SER A 104 -14.85 -6.52 -5.83
N THR A 105 -15.83 -6.52 -6.72
CA THR A 105 -16.86 -5.48 -6.82
C THR A 105 -17.98 -5.68 -5.80
N ASN A 106 -17.97 -6.77 -5.03
CA ASN A 106 -19.01 -7.13 -4.09
C ASN A 106 -18.47 -7.15 -2.66
N ILE A 107 -18.98 -6.25 -1.83
CA ILE A 107 -18.67 -6.13 -0.39
C ILE A 107 -18.88 -7.46 0.39
N CYS A 108 -19.69 -8.39 -0.13
CA CYS A 108 -19.93 -9.70 0.46
C CYS A 108 -18.85 -10.75 0.17
N GLU A 109 -18.00 -10.53 -0.83
CA GLU A 109 -16.79 -11.31 -1.07
C GLU A 109 -15.65 -10.57 -0.38
N LYS A 110 -15.39 -10.90 0.89
CA LYS A 110 -14.33 -10.26 1.66
C LYS A 110 -13.03 -10.20 0.86
N GLY A 111 -12.66 -8.97 0.53
CA GLY A 111 -11.34 -8.61 0.06
C GLY A 111 -10.33 -8.92 1.16
N VAL A 112 -9.59 -9.99 0.95
CA VAL A 112 -8.26 -10.22 1.50
C VAL A 112 -7.43 -10.55 0.29
N ILE A 113 -6.64 -9.59 -0.19
CA ILE A 113 -5.62 -9.91 -1.18
C ILE A 113 -4.53 -10.66 -0.41
N SER A 114 -4.61 -11.99 -0.42
CA SER A 114 -3.61 -12.89 0.13
C SER A 114 -2.32 -12.75 -0.67
N LEU A 115 -1.49 -11.75 -0.35
CA LEU A 115 -0.24 -11.51 -1.08
C LEU A 115 0.90 -12.46 -0.72
N LEU A 116 0.66 -13.50 0.09
CA LEU A 116 1.62 -14.58 0.32
C LEU A 116 0.88 -15.91 0.39
N LYS A 117 1.12 -16.81 -0.57
CA LYS A 117 0.82 -18.23 -0.38
C LYS A 117 1.69 -18.76 0.77
N GLN A 118 1.13 -18.82 1.98
CA GLN A 118 1.42 -19.84 2.98
C GLN A 118 0.40 -19.83 4.13
N ARG A 119 -0.66 -20.64 4.01
CA ARG A 119 -1.05 -21.74 4.93
C ARG A 119 -2.53 -22.08 4.81
N SER A 120 -2.80 -23.37 4.56
CA SER A 120 -4.08 -24.04 4.78
C SER A 120 -4.43 -24.02 6.28
N ASN A 121 -4.96 -22.91 6.81
CA ASN A 121 -5.70 -22.80 8.09
C ASN A 121 -5.95 -21.33 8.49
N GLN A 122 -6.53 -20.50 7.62
CA GLN A 122 -6.97 -19.16 8.05
C GLN A 122 -8.44 -19.16 8.45
N ARG A 123 -8.68 -18.79 9.72
CA ARG A 123 -9.99 -18.53 10.31
C ARG A 123 -10.69 -17.42 9.52
N ILE A 124 -11.96 -17.63 9.16
CA ILE A 124 -12.77 -16.57 8.53
C ILE A 124 -12.96 -15.46 9.57
N ILE A 125 -12.23 -14.36 9.42
CA ILE A 125 -12.34 -13.16 10.26
C ILE A 125 -13.75 -12.60 10.06
N GLY A 126 -14.56 -12.50 11.12
CA GLY A 126 -15.96 -12.04 11.05
C GLY A 126 -16.07 -10.56 10.62
N VAL A 127 -17.21 -10.13 10.05
CA VAL A 127 -17.41 -8.69 9.71
C VAL A 127 -17.28 -7.82 10.95
N HIS A 128 -17.74 -8.34 12.10
CA HIS A 128 -17.61 -7.67 13.39
C HIS A 128 -16.15 -7.44 13.82
N GLU A 129 -15.24 -8.36 13.48
CA GLU A 129 -13.81 -8.29 13.83
C GLU A 129 -13.02 -7.39 12.85
N VAL A 130 -13.55 -7.19 11.64
CA VAL A 130 -13.06 -6.15 10.70
C VAL A 130 -13.53 -4.75 11.14
N LEU A 131 -14.72 -4.68 11.73
CA LEU A 131 -15.34 -3.44 12.21
C LEU A 131 -15.01 -3.13 13.68
N SER A 132 -14.29 -3.99 14.39
CA SER A 132 -13.81 -3.67 15.73
C SER A 132 -12.61 -2.74 15.62
N ASN A 133 -12.64 -1.64 16.38
CA ASN A 133 -11.57 -0.64 16.48
C ASN A 133 -10.23 -1.20 17.01
N GLU A 134 -10.13 -2.52 17.21
CA GLU A 134 -8.91 -3.20 17.66
C GLU A 134 -7.90 -3.41 16.51
N LYS A 135 -8.36 -3.54 15.26
CA LYS A 135 -7.50 -3.75 14.08
C LYS A 135 -7.34 -2.51 13.20
N CYS A 136 -8.27 -1.57 13.30
CA CYS A 136 -8.33 -0.34 12.51
C CYS A 136 -8.18 0.87 13.43
N GLN A 137 -7.09 1.63 13.29
CA GLN A 137 -6.96 2.89 14.01
C GLN A 137 -7.38 4.07 13.13
N PRO A 138 -8.08 5.07 13.70
CA PRO A 138 -8.39 6.31 12.99
C PRO A 138 -7.09 7.02 12.56
N ILE A 139 -7.10 7.59 11.35
CA ILE A 139 -5.95 8.35 10.79
C ILE A 139 -5.48 9.44 11.78
N LYS A 140 -6.41 10.09 12.48
CA LYS A 140 -6.10 11.15 13.45
C LYS A 140 -5.28 10.66 14.65
N GLU A 141 -5.59 9.49 15.18
CA GLU A 141 -4.86 8.90 16.32
C GLU A 141 -3.48 8.40 15.90
N GLN A 142 -3.36 7.88 14.68
CA GLN A 142 -2.07 7.44 14.17
C GLN A 142 -1.12 8.59 13.87
N ILE A 143 -1.60 9.67 13.25
CA ILE A 143 -0.79 10.89 13.08
C ILE A 143 -0.28 11.37 14.44
N GLN A 144 -1.13 11.34 15.48
CA GLN A 144 -0.71 11.71 16.83
C GLN A 144 0.33 10.76 17.44
N ASN A 145 0.21 9.45 17.24
CA ASN A 145 1.19 8.47 17.73
C ASN A 145 2.54 8.56 17.00
N LEU A 146 2.53 8.86 15.69
CA LEU A 146 3.74 9.05 14.89
C LEU A 146 4.59 10.24 15.35
N TYR A 147 3.96 11.33 15.78
CA TYR A 147 4.65 12.50 16.37
C TYR A 147 4.80 12.42 17.89
N ARG A 148 4.38 11.31 18.53
CA ARG A 148 4.55 11.08 19.98
C ARG A 148 5.90 10.46 20.29
N ASP A 149 6.43 9.61 19.41
CA ASP A 149 7.76 8.98 19.55
C ASP A 149 8.94 9.91 19.15
N GLU A 150 8.67 11.14 18.71
CA GLU A 150 9.69 12.19 18.49
C GLU A 150 9.86 13.16 19.69
N ARG A 151 9.33 12.81 20.88
CA ARG A 151 9.50 13.57 22.13
C ARG A 151 10.33 12.82 23.18
#